data_AF-A0A556TLT8-F1
#
_entry.id   AF-A0A556TLT8-F1
#
_cell.length_a   1.000
_cell.length_b   1.000
_cell.length_c   1.000
_cell.angle_alpha   90.00
_cell.angle_beta   90.00
_cell.angle_gamma   90.00
#
_symmetry.space_group_name_H-M   'P 1'
#
loop_
_entity.id
_entity.type
_entity.pdbx_description
1 polymer ?
#
loop_
_entity_poly.entity_id
_entity_poly.type
_entity_poly.pdbx_seq_one_letter_code
_entity_poly.pdbx_strand_id
1 'polypeptide(L)'
;MSAVAEWLLENRDKIEKGVEILGQGCEILAATVGEFNPILEAVFNVSAELLSNPEGKEARYLSEQFEKVGQNLEKVQGDIKKTELAMQRSSLNIQYFKFYTQIINQHEMFKYIFTAKPKFKKLKVEEFLIHFEEYEGQKNLDCLYDAITQKNNSGQTMLETIVATEERSRRAVEEFCTSLKKVLMVGILSLMGYAALTEDPVEEDMAKKWLKRMEEVEKSMKVAVDECVDNFAEQAKMDIEQKLLKKQSSVDPEFTKFLLDAVDQKYYWVSWSLRVFKDDESKIGKFLFGKQRHVNGGGGDYFEILCNNKIRIVVSFTADPKPLNKSQIRDQIEKEKGGLEAVAESLSKSFPNCLVHTISRSKKVEEINNFKPEHFYYISHKIAHICIHSE
;
A
#
# COMPACT_ATOMS: atom_id res chain seq x y z
N MET A 1 -43.12 14.43 7.17
CA MET A 1 -41.93 13.97 6.42
C MET A 1 -42.04 12.46 6.27
N SER A 2 -41.59 11.88 5.16
CA SER A 2 -41.42 10.42 5.11
C SER A 2 -40.27 10.02 6.03
N ALA A 3 -40.25 8.77 6.51
CA ALA A 3 -39.14 8.24 7.30
C ALA A 3 -37.78 8.38 6.57
N VAL A 4 -37.81 8.29 5.23
CA VAL A 4 -36.64 8.48 4.36
C VAL A 4 -36.18 9.93 4.33
N ALA A 5 -37.09 10.90 4.31
CA ALA A 5 -36.73 12.32 4.34
C ALA A 5 -36.09 12.73 5.68
N GLU A 6 -36.57 12.17 6.79
CA GLU A 6 -36.02 12.38 8.13
C GLU A 6 -34.64 11.71 8.27
N TRP A 7 -34.50 10.47 7.81
CA TRP A 7 -33.22 9.76 7.79
C TRP A 7 -32.17 10.45 6.89
N LEU A 8 -32.56 10.96 5.72
CA LEU A 8 -31.69 11.70 4.81
C LEU A 8 -31.13 12.96 5.46
N LEU A 9 -31.96 13.70 6.21
CA LEU A 9 -31.52 14.89 6.93
C LEU A 9 -30.45 14.57 7.99
N GLU A 10 -30.57 13.43 8.67
CA GLU A 10 -29.63 13.01 9.71
C GLU A 10 -28.33 12.41 9.16
N ASN A 11 -28.34 11.88 7.92
CA ASN A 11 -27.23 11.11 7.38
C ASN A 11 -26.56 11.74 6.15
N ARG A 12 -27.03 12.91 5.70
CA ARG A 12 -26.50 13.65 4.54
C ARG A 12 -24.97 13.80 4.58
N ASP A 13 -24.44 14.33 5.67
CA ASP A 13 -23.00 14.60 5.78
C ASP A 13 -22.17 13.30 5.75
N LYS A 14 -22.72 12.21 6.28
CA LYS A 14 -22.07 10.89 6.24
C LYS A 14 -22.05 10.31 4.83
N ILE A 15 -23.13 10.51 4.06
CA ILE A 15 -23.22 10.11 2.65
C ILE A 15 -22.18 10.91 1.85
N GLU A 16 -22.15 12.23 2.00
CA GLU A 16 -21.23 13.10 1.26
C GLU A 16 -19.76 12.77 1.59
N LYS A 17 -19.41 12.56 2.88
CA LYS A 17 -18.09 12.09 3.30
C LYS A 17 -17.76 10.72 2.70
N GLY A 18 -18.73 9.80 2.68
CA GLY A 18 -18.54 8.48 2.12
C GLY A 18 -18.29 8.49 0.60
N VAL A 19 -19.02 9.34 -0.14
CA VAL A 19 -18.79 9.57 -1.58
C VAL A 19 -17.38 10.11 -1.81
N GLU A 20 -16.90 11.02 -0.94
CA GLU A 20 -15.54 11.53 -0.98
C GLU A 20 -14.50 10.42 -0.76
N ILE A 21 -14.66 9.61 0.29
CA ILE A 21 -13.74 8.50 0.60
C ILE A 21 -13.71 7.46 -0.54
N LEU A 22 -14.85 7.16 -1.18
CA LEU A 22 -14.89 6.29 -2.37
C LEU A 22 -14.14 6.88 -3.58
N GLY A 23 -14.05 8.21 -3.65
CA GLY A 23 -13.29 8.93 -4.67
C GLY A 23 -11.79 9.06 -4.35
N GLN A 24 -11.40 8.83 -3.09
CA GLN A 24 -9.99 8.85 -2.66
C GLN A 24 -9.26 7.59 -3.15
N GLY A 25 -7.99 7.75 -3.51
CA GLY A 25 -7.14 6.69 -4.02
C GLY A 25 -6.55 5.80 -2.92
N CYS A 26 -5.43 5.16 -3.22
CA CYS A 26 -4.74 4.18 -2.36
C CYS A 26 -4.28 4.71 -0.98
N GLU A 27 -4.31 6.02 -0.75
CA GLU A 27 -3.61 6.70 0.35
C GLU A 27 -4.19 6.43 1.75
N ILE A 28 -5.34 5.74 1.87
CA ILE A 28 -6.12 5.77 3.13
C ILE A 28 -6.66 4.38 3.56
N LEU A 29 -6.11 3.27 3.04
CA LEU A 29 -6.52 1.93 3.49
C LEU A 29 -6.28 1.71 4.99
N ALA A 30 -5.23 2.31 5.57
CA ALA A 30 -4.89 2.15 6.98
C ALA A 30 -5.81 2.91 7.95
N ALA A 31 -6.51 3.97 7.49
CA ALA A 31 -7.31 4.84 8.36
C ALA A 31 -8.84 4.73 8.15
N THR A 32 -9.28 3.93 7.18
CA THR A 32 -10.70 3.90 6.73
C THR A 32 -11.51 2.68 7.21
N VAL A 33 -10.99 1.88 8.15
CA VAL A 33 -11.72 0.69 8.63
C VAL A 33 -13.06 1.11 9.24
N GLY A 34 -14.17 0.63 8.67
CA GLY A 34 -15.54 0.95 9.11
C GLY A 34 -16.09 2.30 8.63
N GLU A 35 -15.33 3.12 7.90
CA GLU A 35 -15.82 4.44 7.44
C GLU A 35 -16.85 4.36 6.30
N PHE A 36 -17.04 3.18 5.70
CA PHE A 36 -18.00 2.95 4.60
C PHE A 36 -19.40 2.52 5.09
N ASN A 37 -19.53 2.21 6.38
CA ASN A 37 -20.78 1.76 6.98
C ASN A 37 -21.96 2.71 6.67
N PRO A 38 -21.81 4.04 6.77
CA PRO A 38 -22.91 4.97 6.49
C PRO A 38 -23.37 5.00 5.02
N ILE A 39 -22.49 4.73 4.05
CA ILE A 39 -22.87 4.68 2.63
C ILE A 39 -23.72 3.45 2.36
N LEU A 40 -23.28 2.31 2.88
CA LEU A 40 -24.01 1.06 2.74
C LEU A 40 -25.39 1.20 3.39
N GLU A 41 -25.46 1.73 4.61
CA GLU A 41 -26.74 2.09 5.28
C GLU A 41 -27.62 3.01 4.42
N ALA A 42 -27.05 4.01 3.76
CA ALA A 42 -27.79 4.89 2.85
C ALA A 42 -28.40 4.13 1.68
N VAL A 43 -27.61 3.28 1.03
CA VAL A 43 -28.05 2.51 -0.13
C VAL A 43 -29.18 1.54 0.26
N PHE A 44 -29.06 0.92 1.44
CA PHE A 44 -30.08 0.02 2.01
C PHE A 44 -31.43 0.74 2.15
N ASN A 45 -31.45 1.91 2.80
CA ASN A 45 -32.69 2.64 3.08
C ASN A 45 -33.36 3.25 1.85
N VAL A 46 -32.61 3.38 0.74
CA VAL A 46 -33.00 4.17 -0.42
C VAL A 46 -33.51 3.32 -1.57
N SER A 47 -32.96 2.12 -1.72
CA SER A 47 -33.38 1.18 -2.75
C SER A 47 -34.89 0.90 -2.65
N ALA A 48 -35.47 0.92 -1.45
CA ALA A 48 -36.91 0.77 -1.23
C ALA A 48 -37.76 1.99 -1.66
N GLU A 49 -37.32 3.22 -1.39
CA GLU A 49 -38.05 4.46 -1.73
C GLU A 49 -38.02 4.76 -3.23
N LEU A 50 -36.89 4.46 -3.88
CA LEU A 50 -36.68 4.74 -5.30
C LEU A 50 -37.60 3.89 -6.21
N LEU A 51 -38.09 2.77 -5.68
CA LEU A 51 -39.02 1.85 -6.36
C LEU A 51 -40.48 2.20 -6.10
N SER A 52 -40.81 2.66 -4.89
CA SER A 52 -42.17 3.05 -4.53
C SER A 52 -42.54 4.46 -5.02
N ASN A 53 -41.57 5.37 -5.12
CA ASN A 53 -41.77 6.76 -5.57
C ASN A 53 -40.59 7.28 -6.42
N PRO A 54 -40.41 6.78 -7.66
CA PRO A 54 -39.26 7.08 -8.50
C PRO A 54 -39.13 8.54 -8.96
N GLU A 55 -40.15 9.38 -8.74
CA GLU A 55 -40.14 10.81 -9.06
C GLU A 55 -40.10 11.71 -7.81
N GLY A 56 -40.02 11.12 -6.62
CA GLY A 56 -39.89 11.81 -5.34
C GLY A 56 -38.62 12.68 -5.26
N LYS A 57 -38.65 13.73 -4.43
CA LYS A 57 -37.50 14.63 -4.26
C LYS A 57 -36.30 13.89 -3.64
N GLU A 58 -36.60 13.00 -2.72
CA GLU A 58 -35.68 12.11 -2.01
C GLU A 58 -35.03 11.15 -3.02
N ALA A 59 -35.83 10.47 -3.84
CA ALA A 59 -35.35 9.57 -4.91
C ALA A 59 -34.42 10.27 -5.92
N ARG A 60 -34.70 11.54 -6.27
CA ARG A 60 -33.83 12.34 -7.14
C ARG A 60 -32.49 12.68 -6.48
N TYR A 61 -32.51 13.23 -5.27
CA TYR A 61 -31.27 13.55 -4.52
C TYR A 61 -30.37 12.32 -4.39
N LEU A 62 -30.99 11.19 -4.08
CA LEU A 62 -30.27 9.93 -3.92
C LEU A 62 -29.70 9.41 -5.23
N SER A 63 -30.48 9.46 -6.32
CA SER A 63 -29.97 9.15 -7.66
C SER A 63 -28.72 9.99 -8.00
N GLU A 64 -28.71 11.28 -7.65
CA GLU A 64 -27.54 12.15 -7.85
C GLU A 64 -26.33 11.73 -7.00
N GLN A 65 -26.53 11.28 -5.76
CA GLN A 65 -25.43 10.78 -4.93
C GLN A 65 -24.90 9.43 -5.44
N PHE A 66 -25.78 8.53 -5.87
CA PHE A 66 -25.41 7.28 -6.52
C PHE A 66 -24.66 7.50 -7.82
N GLU A 67 -25.05 8.51 -8.59
CA GLU A 67 -24.32 8.90 -9.81
C GLU A 67 -22.92 9.41 -9.47
N LYS A 68 -22.75 10.22 -8.42
CA LYS A 68 -21.42 10.65 -7.95
C LYS A 68 -20.57 9.48 -7.45
N VAL A 69 -21.18 8.53 -6.72
CA VAL A 69 -20.53 7.27 -6.34
C VAL A 69 -20.10 6.51 -7.59
N GLY A 70 -21.00 6.37 -8.56
CA GLY A 70 -20.74 5.75 -9.86
C GLY A 70 -19.60 6.43 -10.62
N GLN A 71 -19.54 7.75 -10.68
CA GLN A 71 -18.46 8.52 -11.35
C GLN A 71 -17.11 8.39 -10.63
N ASN A 72 -17.12 8.39 -9.28
CA ASN A 72 -15.92 8.13 -8.48
C ASN A 72 -15.43 6.68 -8.67
N LEU A 73 -16.36 5.75 -8.87
CA LEU A 73 -16.11 4.35 -9.18
C LEU A 73 -15.88 4.10 -10.68
N GLU A 74 -16.17 5.02 -11.61
CA GLU A 74 -15.89 4.83 -13.05
C GLU A 74 -14.40 4.88 -13.37
N LYS A 75 -13.59 5.48 -12.48
CA LYS A 75 -12.14 5.32 -12.48
C LYS A 75 -11.69 3.85 -12.29
N VAL A 76 -12.59 2.96 -11.84
CA VAL A 76 -12.34 1.52 -11.70
C VAL A 76 -11.98 0.87 -13.02
N GLN A 77 -12.52 1.28 -14.18
CA GLN A 77 -12.19 0.58 -15.45
C GLN A 77 -10.70 0.56 -15.79
N GLY A 78 -9.95 1.61 -15.45
CA GLY A 78 -8.48 1.61 -15.56
C GLY A 78 -7.80 0.71 -14.51
N ASP A 79 -8.39 0.63 -13.32
CA ASP A 79 -7.95 -0.23 -12.20
C ASP A 79 -8.24 -1.72 -12.47
N ILE A 80 -9.31 -2.06 -13.21
CA ILE A 80 -9.68 -3.44 -13.61
C ILE A 80 -8.51 -4.09 -14.33
N LYS A 81 -7.93 -3.41 -15.34
CA LYS A 81 -6.85 -3.99 -16.15
C LYS A 81 -5.58 -4.22 -15.33
N LYS A 82 -5.26 -3.31 -14.40
CA LYS A 82 -4.13 -3.50 -13.48
C LYS A 82 -4.37 -4.67 -12.52
N THR A 83 -5.58 -4.78 -12.01
CA THR A 83 -6.01 -5.85 -11.09
C THR A 83 -6.01 -7.20 -11.80
N GLU A 84 -6.51 -7.24 -13.03
CA GLU A 84 -6.43 -8.41 -13.92
C GLU A 84 -4.97 -8.83 -14.11
N LEU A 85 -4.08 -7.89 -14.45
CA LEU A 85 -2.66 -8.18 -14.61
C LEU A 85 -2.02 -8.71 -13.31
N ALA A 86 -2.38 -8.14 -12.15
CA ALA A 86 -1.91 -8.63 -10.85
C ALA A 86 -2.44 -10.04 -10.54
N MET A 87 -3.72 -10.32 -10.83
CA MET A 87 -4.32 -11.67 -10.68
C MET A 87 -3.67 -12.68 -11.64
N GLN A 88 -3.42 -12.29 -12.89
CA GLN A 88 -2.73 -13.14 -13.87
C GLN A 88 -1.29 -13.44 -13.44
N ARG A 89 -0.53 -12.43 -13.00
CA ARG A 89 0.86 -12.60 -12.51
C ARG A 89 0.94 -13.50 -11.28
N SER A 90 -0.02 -13.37 -10.38
CA SER A 90 -0.09 -14.16 -9.16
C SER A 90 -0.60 -15.58 -9.37
N SER A 91 -0.92 -15.95 -10.63
CA SER A 91 -1.58 -17.22 -10.95
C SER A 91 -2.85 -17.46 -10.13
N LEU A 92 -3.47 -16.39 -9.63
CA LEU A 92 -4.79 -16.46 -9.02
C LEU A 92 -5.77 -16.95 -10.08
N ASN A 93 -6.55 -17.97 -9.72
CA ASN A 93 -7.37 -18.74 -10.65
C ASN A 93 -8.27 -17.83 -11.51
N ILE A 94 -8.44 -18.17 -12.80
CA ILE A 94 -9.39 -17.55 -13.75
C ILE A 94 -10.77 -17.34 -13.12
N GLN A 95 -11.17 -18.20 -12.17
CA GLN A 95 -12.43 -18.06 -11.42
C GLN A 95 -12.52 -16.76 -10.61
N TYR A 96 -11.45 -16.28 -9.97
CA TYR A 96 -11.50 -15.02 -9.22
C TYR A 96 -11.67 -13.81 -10.15
N PHE A 97 -10.99 -13.84 -11.30
CA PHE A 97 -11.20 -12.83 -12.33
C PHE A 97 -12.62 -12.86 -12.91
N LYS A 98 -13.21 -14.06 -13.03
CA LYS A 98 -14.61 -14.23 -13.44
C LYS A 98 -15.55 -13.56 -12.46
N PHE A 99 -15.40 -13.79 -11.15
CA PHE A 99 -16.24 -13.14 -10.13
C PHE A 99 -16.12 -11.62 -10.20
N TYR A 100 -14.89 -11.13 -10.28
CA TYR A 100 -14.58 -9.71 -10.39
C TYR A 100 -15.29 -9.07 -11.60
N THR A 101 -15.19 -9.70 -12.77
CA THR A 101 -15.82 -9.19 -14.00
C THR A 101 -17.35 -9.27 -13.96
N GLN A 102 -17.91 -10.35 -13.40
CA GLN A 102 -19.35 -10.52 -13.29
C GLN A 102 -19.98 -9.48 -12.35
N ILE A 103 -19.34 -9.21 -11.21
CA ILE A 103 -19.79 -8.17 -10.26
C ILE A 103 -19.86 -6.80 -10.93
N ILE A 104 -18.84 -6.44 -11.71
CA ILE A 104 -18.79 -5.16 -12.41
C ILE A 104 -19.89 -5.08 -13.47
N ASN A 105 -20.08 -6.14 -14.26
CA ASN A 105 -21.13 -6.17 -15.27
C ASN A 105 -22.54 -6.05 -14.66
N GLN A 106 -22.77 -6.69 -13.52
CA GLN A 106 -24.03 -6.58 -12.77
C GLN A 106 -24.27 -5.15 -12.28
N HIS A 107 -23.22 -4.47 -11.80
CA HIS A 107 -23.34 -3.08 -11.40
C HIS A 107 -23.62 -2.13 -12.56
N GLU A 108 -23.00 -2.34 -13.72
CA GLU A 108 -23.31 -1.55 -14.91
C GLU A 108 -24.78 -1.72 -15.33
N MET A 109 -25.32 -2.93 -15.25
CA MET A 109 -26.75 -3.18 -15.47
C MET A 109 -27.63 -2.45 -14.44
N PHE A 110 -27.24 -2.48 -13.17
CA PHE A 110 -27.93 -1.76 -12.10
C PHE A 110 -27.96 -0.24 -12.34
N LYS A 111 -26.83 0.36 -12.76
CA LYS A 111 -26.74 1.80 -13.09
C LYS A 111 -27.73 2.21 -14.20
N TYR A 112 -28.03 1.33 -15.16
CA TYR A 112 -28.98 1.64 -16.23
C TYR A 112 -30.41 1.86 -15.75
N ILE A 113 -30.79 1.35 -14.57
CA ILE A 113 -32.11 1.59 -13.99
C ILE A 113 -32.31 3.09 -13.68
N PHE A 114 -31.26 3.74 -13.18
CA PHE A 114 -31.29 5.14 -12.75
C PHE A 114 -31.16 6.10 -13.93
N THR A 115 -30.35 5.75 -14.93
CA THR A 115 -30.05 6.61 -16.09
C THR A 115 -31.05 6.45 -17.24
N ALA A 116 -31.90 5.41 -17.23
CA ALA A 116 -32.89 5.18 -18.27
C ALA A 116 -34.03 6.20 -18.28
N LYS A 117 -34.52 6.53 -19.49
CA LYS A 117 -35.74 7.34 -19.66
C LYS A 117 -36.93 6.66 -18.97
N PRO A 118 -37.91 7.41 -18.41
CA PRO A 118 -39.03 6.85 -17.64
C PRO A 118 -39.74 5.66 -18.32
N LYS A 119 -39.99 5.75 -19.63
CA LYS A 119 -40.64 4.69 -20.41
C LYS A 119 -39.86 3.37 -20.52
N PHE A 120 -38.57 3.37 -20.22
CA PHE A 120 -37.70 2.19 -20.28
C PHE A 120 -37.28 1.68 -18.90
N LYS A 121 -37.62 2.37 -17.81
CA LYS A 121 -37.20 1.98 -16.45
C LYS A 121 -37.65 0.56 -16.09
N LYS A 122 -38.91 0.22 -16.36
CA LYS A 122 -39.44 -1.13 -16.08
C LYS A 122 -38.67 -2.23 -16.83
N LEU A 123 -38.38 -2.01 -18.12
CA LEU A 123 -37.58 -2.94 -18.92
C LEU A 123 -36.16 -3.09 -18.34
N LYS A 124 -35.53 -1.99 -17.91
CA LYS A 124 -34.19 -2.04 -17.30
C LYS A 124 -34.16 -2.76 -15.96
N VAL A 125 -35.21 -2.64 -15.17
CA VAL A 125 -35.40 -3.44 -13.95
C VAL A 125 -35.46 -4.93 -14.29
N GLU A 126 -36.31 -5.31 -15.24
CA GLU A 126 -36.46 -6.72 -15.66
C GLU A 126 -35.13 -7.30 -16.20
N GLU A 127 -34.43 -6.56 -17.06
CA GLU A 127 -33.10 -6.95 -17.58
C GLU A 127 -32.07 -7.14 -16.47
N PHE A 128 -32.03 -6.23 -15.48
CA PHE A 128 -31.12 -6.33 -14.35
C PHE A 128 -31.41 -7.56 -13.48
N LEU A 129 -32.67 -7.80 -13.14
CA LEU A 129 -33.07 -8.95 -12.30
C LEU A 129 -32.68 -10.28 -12.93
N ILE A 130 -33.00 -10.47 -14.22
CA ILE A 130 -32.63 -11.66 -14.99
C ILE A 130 -31.11 -11.84 -14.98
N HIS A 131 -30.37 -10.78 -15.30
CA HIS A 131 -28.91 -10.85 -15.38
C HIS A 131 -28.25 -11.12 -14.01
N PHE A 132 -28.81 -10.58 -12.92
CA PHE A 132 -28.27 -10.79 -11.59
C PHE A 132 -28.36 -12.27 -11.17
N GLU A 133 -29.50 -12.92 -11.47
CA GLU A 133 -29.72 -14.34 -11.18
C GLU A 133 -28.89 -15.25 -12.10
N GLU A 134 -28.95 -15.02 -13.43
CA GLU A 134 -28.24 -15.83 -14.43
C GLU A 134 -26.73 -15.89 -14.19
N TYR A 135 -26.17 -14.80 -13.67
CA TYR A 135 -24.73 -14.68 -13.43
C TYR A 135 -24.36 -14.85 -11.95
N GLU A 136 -25.23 -15.45 -11.13
CA GLU A 136 -24.98 -15.83 -9.72
C GLU A 136 -24.50 -14.65 -8.83
N GLY A 137 -25.15 -13.48 -8.91
CA GLY A 137 -24.64 -12.23 -8.34
C GLY A 137 -24.26 -12.29 -6.85
N GLN A 138 -25.13 -12.82 -6.00
CA GLN A 138 -24.82 -12.97 -4.58
C GLN A 138 -23.64 -13.92 -4.33
N LYS A 139 -23.61 -15.04 -5.05
CA LYS A 139 -22.57 -16.07 -4.90
C LYS A 139 -21.20 -15.54 -5.33
N ASN A 140 -21.12 -14.73 -6.39
CA ASN A 140 -19.86 -14.10 -6.80
C ASN A 140 -19.27 -13.22 -5.69
N LEU A 141 -20.13 -12.48 -4.98
CA LEU A 141 -19.73 -11.66 -3.84
C LEU A 141 -19.27 -12.53 -2.67
N ASP A 142 -20.02 -13.56 -2.31
CA ASP A 142 -19.63 -14.53 -1.27
C ASP A 142 -18.27 -15.16 -1.59
N CYS A 143 -18.07 -15.64 -2.83
CA CYS A 143 -16.81 -16.24 -3.26
C CYS A 143 -15.63 -15.26 -3.26
N LEU A 144 -15.85 -14.00 -3.64
CA LEU A 144 -14.80 -12.98 -3.61
C LEU A 144 -14.41 -12.62 -2.16
N TYR A 145 -15.41 -12.49 -1.29
CA TYR A 145 -15.19 -12.30 0.15
C TYR A 145 -14.39 -13.46 0.77
N ASP A 146 -14.77 -14.70 0.46
CA ASP A 146 -14.07 -15.88 0.97
C ASP A 146 -12.63 -15.96 0.45
N ALA A 147 -12.39 -15.58 -0.81
CA ALA A 147 -11.04 -15.58 -1.36
C ALA A 147 -10.10 -14.60 -0.64
N ILE A 148 -10.64 -13.51 -0.10
CA ILE A 148 -9.88 -12.48 0.62
C ILE A 148 -9.63 -12.90 2.08
N THR A 149 -10.66 -13.46 2.72
CA THR A 149 -10.66 -13.69 4.17
C THR A 149 -10.27 -15.10 4.56
N GLN A 150 -10.43 -16.07 3.65
CA GLN A 150 -10.14 -17.47 3.91
C GLN A 150 -8.91 -17.95 3.14
N LYS A 151 -8.24 -18.95 3.71
CA LYS A 151 -7.10 -19.61 3.10
C LYS A 151 -7.59 -20.59 2.02
N ASN A 152 -6.95 -20.53 0.86
CA ASN A 152 -7.14 -21.50 -0.21
C ASN A 152 -6.49 -22.86 0.14
N ASN A 153 -6.59 -23.83 -0.78
CA ASN A 153 -6.01 -25.17 -0.60
C ASN A 153 -4.48 -25.17 -0.39
N SER A 154 -3.79 -24.10 -0.78
CA SER A 154 -2.36 -23.90 -0.56
C SER A 154 -2.04 -23.25 0.79
N GLY A 155 -3.05 -22.99 1.63
CA GLY A 155 -2.88 -22.38 2.95
C GLY A 155 -2.65 -20.86 2.94
N GLN A 156 -2.89 -20.21 1.79
CA GLN A 156 -2.72 -18.77 1.59
C GLN A 156 -4.05 -18.09 1.24
N THR A 157 -4.25 -16.88 1.73
CA THR A 157 -5.30 -15.97 1.26
C THR A 157 -4.93 -15.35 -0.09
N MET A 158 -5.90 -14.78 -0.81
CA MET A 158 -5.64 -14.02 -2.03
C MET A 158 -4.62 -12.90 -1.80
N LEU A 159 -4.73 -12.18 -0.68
CA LEU A 159 -3.85 -11.05 -0.38
C LEU A 159 -2.42 -11.49 -0.07
N GLU A 160 -2.22 -12.59 0.64
CA GLU A 160 -0.87 -13.16 0.87
C GLU A 160 -0.19 -13.54 -0.45
N THR A 161 -0.93 -14.15 -1.39
CA THR A 161 -0.40 -14.46 -2.73
C THR A 161 -0.03 -13.19 -3.51
N ILE A 162 -0.84 -12.13 -3.41
CA ILE A 162 -0.56 -10.84 -4.05
C ILE A 162 0.67 -10.18 -3.46
N VAL A 163 0.80 -10.13 -2.12
CA VAL A 163 1.97 -9.56 -1.43
C VAL A 163 3.26 -10.26 -1.90
N ALA A 164 3.25 -11.59 -1.99
CA ALA A 164 4.40 -12.34 -2.46
C ALA A 164 4.71 -12.09 -3.95
N THR A 165 3.67 -12.07 -4.80
CA THR A 165 3.82 -11.89 -6.26
C THR A 165 4.35 -10.50 -6.61
N GLU A 166 3.84 -9.47 -5.93
CA GLU A 166 4.27 -8.08 -6.13
C GLU A 166 5.55 -7.76 -5.34
N GLU A 167 6.26 -8.78 -4.84
CA GLU A 167 7.53 -8.66 -4.13
C GLU A 167 7.46 -7.63 -2.99
N ARG A 168 6.37 -7.66 -2.20
CA ARG A 168 6.09 -6.70 -1.12
C ARG A 168 6.14 -5.23 -1.54
N SER A 169 5.82 -4.93 -2.79
CA SER A 169 5.59 -3.56 -3.25
C SER A 169 4.33 -3.00 -2.60
N ARG A 170 4.49 -2.24 -1.52
CA ARG A 170 3.40 -1.58 -0.79
C ARG A 170 2.42 -0.88 -1.74
N ARG A 171 2.94 -0.09 -2.68
CA ARG A 171 2.12 0.63 -3.67
C ARG A 171 1.28 -0.32 -4.53
N ALA A 172 1.86 -1.41 -5.02
CA ALA A 172 1.13 -2.36 -5.86
C ALA A 172 0.03 -3.09 -5.05
N VAL A 173 0.33 -3.45 -3.80
CA VAL A 173 -0.62 -4.08 -2.88
C VAL A 173 -1.75 -3.11 -2.50
N GLU A 174 -1.46 -1.85 -2.19
CA GLU A 174 -2.46 -0.81 -1.93
C GLU A 174 -3.35 -0.55 -3.17
N GLU A 175 -2.76 -0.49 -4.37
CA GLU A 175 -3.49 -0.37 -5.64
C GLU A 175 -4.45 -1.56 -5.85
N PHE A 176 -3.99 -2.79 -5.58
CA PHE A 176 -4.83 -3.98 -5.66
C PHE A 176 -5.97 -3.97 -4.63
N CYS A 177 -5.67 -3.68 -3.37
CA CYS A 177 -6.66 -3.63 -2.29
C CYS A 177 -7.73 -2.56 -2.57
N THR A 178 -7.33 -1.39 -3.05
CA THR A 178 -8.23 -0.30 -3.44
C THR A 178 -9.21 -0.76 -4.53
N SER A 179 -8.69 -1.42 -5.57
CA SER A 179 -9.52 -1.93 -6.66
C SER A 179 -10.51 -3.00 -6.20
N LEU A 180 -10.04 -3.94 -5.38
CA LEU A 180 -10.86 -5.01 -4.84
C LEU A 180 -11.98 -4.49 -3.91
N LYS A 181 -11.65 -3.48 -3.09
CA LYS A 181 -12.61 -2.79 -2.23
C LYS A 181 -13.72 -2.14 -3.07
N LYS A 182 -13.37 -1.45 -4.15
CA LYS A 182 -14.34 -0.85 -5.07
C LYS A 182 -15.25 -1.89 -5.71
N VAL A 183 -14.71 -3.05 -6.12
CA VAL A 183 -15.51 -4.16 -6.68
C VAL A 183 -16.50 -4.74 -5.68
N LEU A 184 -16.06 -5.01 -4.45
CA LEU A 184 -16.97 -5.46 -3.40
C LEU A 184 -18.08 -4.45 -3.16
N MET A 185 -17.74 -3.15 -3.09
CA MET A 185 -18.73 -2.09 -2.92
C MET A 185 -19.78 -2.10 -4.03
N VAL A 186 -19.38 -2.04 -5.30
CA VAL A 186 -20.35 -2.03 -6.42
C VAL A 186 -21.21 -3.30 -6.48
N GLY A 187 -20.64 -4.44 -6.10
CA GLY A 187 -21.39 -5.69 -5.99
C GLY A 187 -22.41 -5.65 -4.87
N ILE A 188 -22.02 -5.19 -3.68
CA ILE A 188 -22.94 -5.02 -2.54
C ILE A 188 -24.07 -4.06 -2.93
N LEU A 189 -23.76 -2.92 -3.56
CA LEU A 189 -24.78 -1.99 -4.07
C LEU A 189 -25.80 -2.69 -5.00
N SER A 190 -25.30 -3.53 -5.90
CA SER A 190 -26.13 -4.27 -6.85
C SER A 190 -26.99 -5.33 -6.15
N LEU A 191 -26.43 -6.05 -5.17
CA LEU A 191 -27.16 -7.02 -4.36
C LEU A 191 -28.30 -6.37 -3.57
N MET A 192 -28.05 -5.19 -2.98
CA MET A 192 -29.10 -4.44 -2.28
C MET A 192 -30.22 -4.02 -3.25
N GLY A 193 -29.83 -3.51 -4.41
CA GLY A 193 -30.77 -3.13 -5.45
C GLY A 193 -31.64 -4.30 -5.91
N TYR A 194 -31.04 -5.48 -6.06
CA TYR A 194 -31.75 -6.72 -6.38
C TYR A 194 -32.76 -7.09 -5.29
N ALA A 195 -32.34 -7.17 -4.03
CA ALA A 195 -33.24 -7.53 -2.93
C ALA A 195 -34.43 -6.55 -2.80
N ALA A 196 -34.17 -5.25 -2.91
CA ALA A 196 -35.23 -4.24 -2.88
C ALA A 196 -36.24 -4.39 -4.04
N LEU A 197 -35.78 -4.83 -5.21
CA LEU A 197 -36.59 -5.00 -6.42
C LEU A 197 -37.44 -6.27 -6.43
N THR A 198 -37.01 -7.32 -5.74
CA THR A 198 -37.72 -8.62 -5.70
C THR A 198 -38.72 -8.73 -4.55
N GLU A 199 -38.89 -7.66 -3.76
CA GLU A 199 -39.64 -7.68 -2.49
C GLU A 199 -39.14 -8.75 -1.51
N ASP A 200 -37.95 -9.32 -1.76
CA ASP A 200 -37.21 -10.04 -0.75
C ASP A 200 -36.87 -8.99 0.30
N PRO A 201 -37.28 -9.16 1.58
CA PRO A 201 -36.91 -8.20 2.59
C PRO A 201 -35.40 -7.99 2.47
N VAL A 202 -35.01 -6.74 2.24
CA VAL A 202 -33.65 -6.28 2.55
C VAL A 202 -33.57 -6.45 4.06
N GLU A 203 -33.34 -7.68 4.50
CA GLU A 203 -33.35 -7.99 5.91
C GLU A 203 -32.26 -7.14 6.52
N GLU A 204 -32.56 -6.51 7.65
CA GLU A 204 -31.57 -5.80 8.46
C GLU A 204 -30.31 -6.68 8.68
N ASP A 205 -30.49 -8.01 8.64
CA ASP A 205 -29.46 -9.03 8.67
C ASP A 205 -28.55 -9.06 7.43
N MET A 206 -29.06 -8.83 6.21
CA MET A 206 -28.21 -8.70 5.01
C MET A 206 -27.30 -7.48 5.11
N ALA A 207 -27.83 -6.38 5.63
CA ALA A 207 -27.07 -5.16 5.85
C ALA A 207 -25.97 -5.35 6.88
N LYS A 208 -26.33 -5.85 8.06
CA LYS A 208 -25.37 -6.17 9.13
C LYS A 208 -24.32 -7.18 8.66
N LYS A 209 -24.72 -8.18 7.87
CA LYS A 209 -23.79 -9.18 7.29
C LYS A 209 -22.72 -8.50 6.43
N TRP A 210 -23.11 -7.68 5.47
CA TRP A 210 -22.15 -7.07 4.55
C TRP A 210 -21.31 -5.96 5.18
N LEU A 211 -21.87 -5.21 6.13
CA LEU A 211 -21.11 -4.26 6.96
C LEU A 211 -19.97 -4.97 7.70
N LYS A 212 -20.29 -6.03 8.44
CA LYS A 212 -19.30 -6.82 9.18
C LYS A 212 -18.25 -7.43 8.24
N ARG A 213 -18.67 -7.96 7.10
CA ARG A 213 -17.75 -8.55 6.11
C ARG A 213 -16.80 -7.51 5.50
N MET A 214 -17.26 -6.29 5.26
CA MET A 214 -16.40 -5.22 4.78
C MET A 214 -15.34 -4.83 5.81
N GLU A 215 -15.69 -4.79 7.10
CA GLU A 215 -14.69 -4.58 8.16
C GLU A 215 -13.64 -5.70 8.20
N GLU A 216 -14.05 -6.95 8.00
CA GLU A 216 -13.14 -8.10 7.94
C GLU A 216 -12.22 -8.02 6.71
N VAL A 217 -12.76 -7.66 5.54
CA VAL A 217 -11.98 -7.41 4.33
C VAL A 217 -10.96 -6.29 4.53
N GLU A 218 -11.37 -5.17 5.12
CA GLU A 218 -10.49 -4.02 5.38
C GLU A 218 -9.36 -4.37 6.36
N LYS A 219 -9.65 -5.18 7.38
CA LYS A 219 -8.62 -5.72 8.28
C LYS A 219 -7.61 -6.59 7.53
N SER A 220 -8.08 -7.50 6.66
CA SER A 220 -7.19 -8.33 5.84
C SER A 220 -6.32 -7.51 4.89
N MET A 221 -6.89 -6.47 4.26
CA MET A 221 -6.15 -5.52 3.42
C MET A 221 -5.07 -4.79 4.23
N LYS A 222 -5.40 -4.32 5.44
CA LYS A 222 -4.44 -3.67 6.33
C LYS A 222 -3.29 -4.61 6.68
N VAL A 223 -3.56 -5.86 7.05
CA VAL A 223 -2.51 -6.86 7.35
C VAL A 223 -1.58 -7.06 6.15
N ALA A 224 -2.12 -7.10 4.93
CA ALA A 224 -1.30 -7.26 3.72
C ALA A 224 -0.40 -6.05 3.44
N VAL A 225 -0.88 -4.83 3.71
CA VAL A 225 -0.09 -3.59 3.58
C VAL A 225 0.97 -3.52 4.69
N ASP A 226 0.60 -3.83 5.93
CA ASP A 226 1.51 -3.85 7.07
C ASP A 226 2.64 -4.87 6.85
N GLU A 227 2.35 -6.06 6.30
CA GLU A 227 3.38 -7.06 5.91
C GLU A 227 4.42 -6.50 4.93
N CYS A 228 4.02 -5.59 4.02
CA CYS A 228 4.94 -4.92 3.11
C CYS A 228 5.82 -3.89 3.83
N VAL A 229 5.28 -3.23 4.86
CA VAL A 229 6.01 -2.27 5.68
C VAL A 229 6.94 -3.01 6.62
N ASP A 230 6.46 -3.95 7.40
CA ASP A 230 7.25 -4.62 8.45
C ASP A 230 8.44 -5.41 7.90
N ASN A 231 8.35 -5.88 6.64
CA ASN A 231 9.39 -6.66 5.99
C ASN A 231 10.11 -5.90 4.86
N PHE A 232 9.98 -4.57 4.79
CA PHE A 232 10.56 -3.79 3.69
C PHE A 232 12.09 -3.93 3.63
N ALA A 233 12.76 -4.02 4.78
CA ALA A 233 14.22 -4.05 4.85
C ALA A 233 14.81 -5.34 4.25
N GLU A 234 14.21 -6.50 4.56
CA GLU A 234 14.61 -7.79 4.00
C GLU A 234 14.35 -7.82 2.49
N GLN A 235 13.18 -7.34 2.06
CA GLN A 235 12.84 -7.27 0.64
C GLN A 235 13.76 -6.29 -0.12
N ALA A 236 14.08 -5.13 0.45
CA ALA A 236 14.96 -4.14 -0.17
C ALA A 236 16.38 -4.71 -0.40
N LYS A 237 16.87 -5.51 0.55
CA LYS A 237 18.14 -6.24 0.37
C LYS A 237 18.06 -7.20 -0.81
N MET A 238 17.02 -8.04 -0.87
CA MET A 238 16.81 -8.98 -1.98
C MET A 238 16.71 -8.25 -3.33
N ASP A 239 15.98 -7.12 -3.37
CA ASP A 239 15.82 -6.33 -4.59
C ASP A 239 17.17 -5.78 -5.09
N ILE A 240 18.01 -5.27 -4.18
CA ILE A 240 19.37 -4.83 -4.53
C ILE A 240 20.18 -6.01 -5.06
N GLU A 241 20.17 -7.17 -4.37
CA GLU A 241 20.87 -8.37 -4.83
C GLU A 241 20.43 -8.77 -6.25
N GLN A 242 19.14 -8.71 -6.57
CA GLN A 242 18.62 -8.96 -7.92
C GLN A 242 19.09 -7.91 -8.95
N LYS A 243 19.21 -6.63 -8.57
CA LYS A 243 19.76 -5.59 -9.45
C LYS A 243 21.25 -5.84 -9.75
N LEU A 244 22.00 -6.34 -8.77
CA LEU A 244 23.42 -6.67 -8.92
C LEU A 244 23.68 -7.86 -9.86
N LEU A 245 22.70 -8.73 -10.08
CA LEU A 245 22.78 -9.76 -11.12
C LEU A 245 22.74 -9.18 -12.55
N LYS A 246 22.17 -7.98 -12.71
CA LYS A 246 21.94 -7.34 -14.01
C LYS A 246 22.95 -6.24 -14.35
N LYS A 247 23.56 -5.61 -13.34
CA LYS A 247 24.55 -4.53 -13.52
C LYS A 247 25.82 -4.85 -12.75
N GLN A 248 26.97 -4.79 -13.44
CA GLN A 248 28.27 -4.98 -12.80
C GLN A 248 28.50 -3.90 -11.74
N SER A 249 28.94 -4.32 -10.55
CA SER A 249 29.23 -3.40 -9.47
C SER A 249 30.50 -2.60 -9.72
N SER A 250 30.49 -1.34 -9.30
CA SER A 250 31.60 -0.40 -9.45
C SER A 250 31.55 0.65 -8.34
N VAL A 251 32.68 1.34 -8.10
CA VAL A 251 32.77 2.43 -7.11
C VAL A 251 32.74 3.75 -7.88
N ASP A 252 31.56 4.11 -8.37
CA ASP A 252 31.29 5.36 -9.08
C ASP A 252 29.87 5.91 -8.81
N PRO A 253 29.63 7.20 -9.11
CA PRO A 253 28.33 7.83 -8.86
C PRO A 253 27.16 7.24 -9.64
N GLU A 254 27.38 6.74 -10.87
CA GLU A 254 26.30 6.22 -11.72
C GLU A 254 25.75 4.92 -11.16
N PHE A 255 26.63 4.01 -10.74
CA PHE A 255 26.25 2.78 -10.07
C PHE A 255 25.57 3.02 -8.72
N THR A 256 26.13 3.93 -7.91
CA THR A 256 25.58 4.24 -6.58
C THR A 256 24.19 4.88 -6.71
N LYS A 257 23.99 5.80 -7.68
CA LYS A 257 22.68 6.38 -7.99
C LYS A 257 21.68 5.34 -8.50
N PHE A 258 22.10 4.43 -9.36
CA PHE A 258 21.24 3.35 -9.84
C PHE A 258 20.67 2.49 -8.69
N LEU A 259 21.47 2.22 -7.67
CA LEU A 259 21.00 1.50 -6.47
C LEU A 259 20.05 2.35 -5.61
N LEU A 260 20.37 3.62 -5.38
CA LEU A 260 19.50 4.52 -4.62
C LEU A 260 18.14 4.67 -5.30
N ASP A 261 18.13 4.95 -6.61
CA ASP A 261 16.89 5.12 -7.38
C ASP A 261 16.00 3.85 -7.30
N ALA A 262 16.62 2.65 -7.23
CA ALA A 262 15.87 1.40 -7.12
C ALA A 262 15.13 1.24 -5.78
N VAL A 263 15.76 1.61 -4.66
CA VAL A 263 15.12 1.54 -3.34
C VAL A 263 14.19 2.73 -3.09
N ASP A 264 14.57 3.93 -3.50
CA ASP A 264 13.77 5.15 -3.36
C ASP A 264 12.43 5.04 -4.10
N GLN A 265 12.43 4.47 -5.31
CA GLN A 265 11.20 4.32 -6.10
C GLN A 265 10.21 3.34 -5.48
N LYS A 266 10.67 2.19 -4.97
CA LYS A 266 9.78 1.14 -4.43
C LYS A 266 9.39 1.40 -2.97
N TYR A 267 10.32 1.94 -2.19
CA TYR A 267 10.19 2.22 -0.76
C TYR A 267 10.19 3.73 -0.50
N TYR A 268 9.31 4.44 -1.20
CA TYR A 268 9.23 5.91 -1.23
C TYR A 268 9.00 6.57 0.13
N TRP A 269 8.52 5.80 1.12
CA TRP A 269 8.29 6.27 2.49
C TRP A 269 9.52 6.14 3.39
N VAL A 270 10.65 5.65 2.86
CA VAL A 270 11.87 5.38 3.61
C VAL A 270 12.98 6.33 3.14
N SER A 271 13.74 6.86 4.10
CA SER A 271 14.98 7.56 3.81
C SER A 271 16.15 6.57 3.78
N TRP A 272 16.97 6.65 2.74
CA TRP A 272 18.04 5.73 2.38
C TRP A 272 19.39 6.45 2.32
N SER A 273 20.42 5.79 2.83
CA SER A 273 21.83 6.16 2.63
C SER A 273 22.59 4.95 2.12
N LEU A 274 23.34 5.12 1.04
CA LEU A 274 24.16 4.08 0.42
C LEU A 274 25.63 4.49 0.43
N ARG A 275 26.49 3.56 0.82
CA ARG A 275 27.96 3.70 0.72
C ARG A 275 28.52 2.53 -0.06
N VAL A 276 29.25 2.84 -1.13
CA VAL A 276 29.88 1.84 -1.99
C VAL A 276 31.39 2.03 -1.95
N PHE A 277 32.12 0.97 -1.63
CA PHE A 277 33.58 1.05 -1.54
C PHE A 277 34.24 -0.30 -1.82
N LYS A 278 35.51 -0.26 -2.20
CA LYS A 278 36.29 -1.49 -2.38
C LYS A 278 36.68 -2.10 -1.04
N ASP A 279 36.42 -3.38 -0.92
CA ASP A 279 36.76 -4.20 0.23
C ASP A 279 38.01 -5.04 -0.03
N ASP A 280 39.12 -4.34 -0.28
CA ASP A 280 40.41 -4.98 -0.43
C ASP A 280 40.99 -5.34 0.93
N GLU A 281 40.74 -6.57 1.38
CA GLU A 281 41.40 -7.21 2.52
C GLU A 281 42.88 -7.54 2.25
N SER A 282 43.69 -6.58 1.79
CA SER A 282 45.13 -6.81 1.65
C SER A 282 45.74 -7.15 3.02
N LYS A 283 46.57 -8.22 3.08
CA LYS A 283 47.26 -8.66 4.30
C LYS A 283 48.05 -7.52 4.97
N ILE A 284 48.63 -6.63 4.17
CA ILE A 284 49.38 -5.45 4.61
C ILE A 284 48.46 -4.43 5.30
N GLY A 285 47.26 -4.18 4.78
CA GLY A 285 46.34 -3.25 5.43
C GLY A 285 45.64 -3.82 6.67
N LYS A 286 45.53 -5.16 6.80
CA LYS A 286 45.11 -5.80 8.08
C LYS A 286 46.17 -5.64 9.17
N PHE A 287 47.45 -5.65 8.78
CA PHE A 287 48.59 -5.47 9.68
C PHE A 287 48.76 -4.02 10.14
N LEU A 288 48.48 -3.03 9.27
CA LEU A 288 48.69 -1.61 9.57
C LEU A 288 47.47 -0.88 10.18
N PHE A 289 46.24 -1.32 9.90
CA PHE A 289 45.02 -0.57 10.24
C PHE A 289 43.96 -1.38 11.02
N GLY A 290 44.33 -2.54 11.56
CA GLY A 290 43.41 -3.41 12.31
C GLY A 290 42.55 -4.33 11.42
N LYS A 291 41.69 -5.13 12.08
CA LYS A 291 40.89 -6.19 11.43
C LYS A 291 39.62 -5.66 10.76
N GLN A 292 38.99 -4.61 11.28
CA GLN A 292 37.77 -4.03 10.71
C GLN A 292 38.07 -2.66 10.08
N ARG A 293 37.73 -2.51 8.79
CA ARG A 293 37.97 -1.27 8.02
C ARG A 293 36.72 -0.41 7.83
N HIS A 294 35.61 -0.86 8.39
CA HIS A 294 34.36 -0.15 8.54
C HIS A 294 33.64 -0.70 9.79
N VAL A 295 32.87 0.14 10.47
CA VAL A 295 32.17 -0.19 11.73
C VAL A 295 30.81 0.48 11.70
N ASN A 296 29.76 -0.30 11.96
CA ASN A 296 28.42 0.20 12.29
C ASN A 296 28.28 0.21 13.82
N GLY A 297 27.78 1.31 14.36
CA GLY A 297 27.34 1.43 15.74
C GLY A 297 25.96 2.09 15.79
N GLY A 298 25.20 1.82 16.86
CA GLY A 298 23.77 2.15 16.93
C GLY A 298 22.88 0.97 16.51
N GLY A 299 21.66 1.28 16.08
CA GLY A 299 20.56 0.35 15.78
C GLY A 299 20.75 -0.53 14.54
N GLY A 300 19.77 -1.41 14.32
CA GLY A 300 19.79 -2.48 13.32
C GLY A 300 19.34 -2.11 11.91
N ASP A 301 19.09 -0.82 11.63
CA ASP A 301 18.48 -0.34 10.39
C ASP A 301 19.49 -0.21 9.23
N TYR A 302 20.22 -1.29 8.98
CA TYR A 302 21.14 -1.41 7.87
C TYR A 302 21.32 -2.85 7.39
N PHE A 303 21.79 -3.00 6.16
CA PHE A 303 22.30 -4.26 5.64
C PHE A 303 23.53 -4.03 4.76
N GLU A 304 24.27 -5.12 4.54
CA GLU A 304 25.49 -5.10 3.76
C GLU A 304 25.49 -6.20 2.69
N ILE A 305 26.07 -5.88 1.54
CA ILE A 305 26.26 -6.81 0.43
C ILE A 305 27.72 -6.74 -0.01
N LEU A 306 28.37 -7.91 -0.10
CA LEU A 306 29.72 -8.05 -0.64
C LEU A 306 29.64 -8.69 -2.03
N CYS A 307 30.02 -7.93 -3.05
CA CYS A 307 30.03 -8.37 -4.44
C CYS A 307 31.27 -9.23 -4.75
N ASN A 308 31.19 -10.07 -5.79
CA ASN A 308 32.28 -10.97 -6.23
C ASN A 308 33.59 -10.23 -6.58
N ASN A 309 33.50 -8.99 -7.05
CA ASN A 309 34.66 -8.13 -7.35
C ASN A 309 35.19 -7.37 -6.11
N LYS A 310 34.83 -7.82 -4.91
CA LYS A 310 35.21 -7.21 -3.62
C LYS A 310 34.73 -5.77 -3.47
N ILE A 311 33.57 -5.46 -4.00
CA ILE A 311 32.90 -4.19 -3.72
C ILE A 311 31.89 -4.43 -2.60
N ARG A 312 32.00 -3.66 -1.53
CA ARG A 312 31.05 -3.66 -0.42
C ARG A 312 30.07 -2.52 -0.61
N ILE A 313 28.79 -2.85 -0.44
CA ILE A 313 27.67 -1.93 -0.46
C ILE A 313 27.09 -1.98 0.95
N VAL A 314 27.02 -0.82 1.61
CA VAL A 314 26.37 -0.67 2.90
C VAL A 314 25.17 0.24 2.69
N VAL A 315 23.99 -0.25 3.04
CA VAL A 315 22.73 0.48 2.94
C VAL A 315 22.18 0.64 4.34
N SER A 316 21.90 1.86 4.76
CA SER A 316 21.17 2.11 6.01
C SER A 316 19.99 3.03 5.74
N PHE A 317 18.99 2.96 6.61
CA PHE A 317 17.68 3.53 6.34
C PHE A 317 16.95 3.96 7.61
N THR A 318 15.87 4.72 7.44
CA THR A 318 14.88 5.00 8.49
C THR A 318 13.56 5.41 7.86
N ALA A 319 12.44 5.02 8.46
CA ALA A 319 11.10 5.46 8.06
C ALA A 319 10.65 6.74 8.80
N ASP A 320 11.36 7.17 9.85
CA ASP A 320 11.02 8.33 10.68
C ASP A 320 12.27 9.22 10.89
N PRO A 321 12.78 9.87 9.82
CA PRO A 321 14.02 10.62 9.90
C PRO A 321 13.87 11.86 10.79
N LYS A 322 14.78 12.03 11.75
CA LYS A 322 14.79 13.12 12.74
C LYS A 322 15.96 14.09 12.51
N PRO A 323 15.80 15.40 12.82
CA PRO A 323 16.89 16.36 12.76
C PRO A 323 18.07 16.01 13.67
N LEU A 324 19.28 16.16 13.14
CA LEU A 324 20.52 15.92 13.85
C LEU A 324 21.11 17.22 14.41
N ASN A 325 21.68 17.14 15.61
CA ASN A 325 22.51 18.22 16.14
C ASN A 325 23.93 18.16 15.55
N LYS A 326 24.08 18.70 14.34
CA LYS A 326 25.33 18.63 13.56
C LYS A 326 26.53 19.30 14.22
N SER A 327 26.32 20.32 15.07
CA SER A 327 27.42 20.96 15.80
C SER A 327 27.92 20.04 16.92
N GLN A 328 27.02 19.45 17.71
CA GLN A 328 27.41 18.47 18.73
C GLN A 328 28.11 17.25 18.13
N ILE A 329 27.61 16.73 17.00
CA ILE A 329 28.26 15.62 16.28
C ILE A 329 29.69 16.01 15.89
N ARG A 330 29.88 17.20 15.29
CA ARG A 330 31.20 17.68 14.89
C ARG A 330 32.15 17.82 16.09
N ASP A 331 31.67 18.42 17.17
CA ASP A 331 32.45 18.61 18.40
C ASP A 331 32.88 17.26 18.99
N GLN A 332 32.02 16.24 18.91
CA GLN A 332 32.36 14.89 19.37
C GLN A 332 33.42 14.24 18.49
N ILE A 333 33.31 14.39 17.16
CA ILE A 333 34.31 13.87 16.20
C ILE A 333 35.70 14.48 16.45
N GLU A 334 35.78 15.78 16.74
CA GLU A 334 37.08 16.46 16.98
C GLU A 334 37.69 16.13 18.35
N LYS A 335 36.87 15.77 19.35
CA LYS A 335 37.35 15.34 20.67
C LYS A 335 37.94 13.93 20.64
N GLU A 336 37.46 13.08 19.74
CA GLU A 336 37.89 11.69 19.66
C GLU A 336 39.31 11.57 19.08
N LYS A 337 40.18 10.88 19.82
CA LYS A 337 41.59 10.67 19.46
C LYS A 337 41.92 9.21 19.13
N GLY A 338 40.96 8.31 19.33
CA GLY A 338 41.09 6.89 19.01
C GLY A 338 41.00 6.58 17.52
N GLY A 339 41.06 5.29 17.21
CA GLY A 339 40.92 4.77 15.83
C GLY A 339 39.47 4.75 15.35
N LEU A 340 39.24 4.11 14.20
CA LEU A 340 37.92 3.99 13.56
C LEU A 340 36.82 3.47 14.52
N GLU A 341 37.11 2.37 15.22
CA GLU A 341 36.20 1.75 16.19
C GLU A 341 35.85 2.68 17.35
N ALA A 342 36.84 3.41 17.89
CA ALA A 342 36.63 4.36 18.98
C ALA A 342 35.73 5.52 18.56
N VAL A 343 35.89 6.04 17.33
CA VAL A 343 34.99 7.07 16.77
C VAL A 343 33.56 6.56 16.67
N ALA A 344 33.35 5.37 16.10
CA ALA A 344 32.01 4.80 15.99
C ALA A 344 31.36 4.58 17.37
N GLU A 345 32.10 4.01 18.32
CA GLU A 345 31.63 3.75 19.69
C GLU A 345 31.30 5.05 20.44
N SER A 346 32.18 6.04 20.37
CA SER A 346 32.04 7.35 21.02
C SER A 346 30.81 8.11 20.50
N LEU A 347 30.58 8.07 19.18
CA LEU A 347 29.40 8.66 18.56
C LEU A 347 28.13 7.90 18.92
N SER A 348 28.12 6.57 18.84
CA SER A 348 26.94 5.75 19.18
C SER A 348 26.52 5.94 20.64
N LYS A 349 27.50 6.08 21.56
CA LYS A 349 27.22 6.39 22.98
C LYS A 349 26.65 7.79 23.18
N SER A 350 27.14 8.77 22.42
CA SER A 350 26.69 10.16 22.53
C SER A 350 25.34 10.40 21.85
N PHE A 351 25.00 9.58 20.86
CA PHE A 351 23.79 9.68 20.04
C PHE A 351 23.11 8.31 19.95
N PRO A 352 22.47 7.82 21.04
CA PRO A 352 21.97 6.44 21.13
C PRO A 352 20.76 6.12 20.26
N ASN A 353 20.14 7.12 19.62
CA ASN A 353 19.02 6.95 18.67
C ASN A 353 19.46 7.26 17.23
N CYS A 354 20.75 7.06 16.96
CA CYS A 354 21.34 7.35 15.66
C CYS A 354 22.18 6.17 15.22
N LEU A 355 22.00 5.81 13.95
CA LEU A 355 22.88 4.90 13.27
C LEU A 355 24.15 5.65 12.88
N VAL A 356 25.30 5.09 13.25
CA VAL A 356 26.62 5.61 12.95
C VAL A 356 27.38 4.59 12.12
N HIS A 357 27.77 4.96 10.91
CA HIS A 357 28.65 4.15 10.08
C HIS A 357 29.96 4.89 9.80
N THR A 358 31.07 4.23 10.11
CA THR A 358 32.41 4.77 9.86
C THR A 358 33.17 3.87 8.89
N ILE A 359 33.87 4.47 7.92
CA ILE A 359 34.69 3.76 6.92
C ILE A 359 36.07 4.39 6.94
N SER A 360 37.14 3.58 6.93
CA SER A 360 38.51 4.12 6.85
C SER A 360 38.67 5.13 5.72
N ARG A 361 39.31 6.29 6.01
CA ARG A 361 39.60 7.34 5.03
C ARG A 361 40.48 6.86 3.87
N SER A 362 41.25 5.78 4.07
CA SER A 362 42.08 5.20 3.01
C SER A 362 41.28 4.57 1.87
N LYS A 363 39.97 4.36 2.05
CA LYS A 363 39.09 3.81 1.02
C LYS A 363 38.50 4.93 0.16
N LYS A 364 38.46 4.71 -1.15
CA LYS A 364 37.55 5.45 -2.04
C LYS A 364 36.13 5.00 -1.69
N VAL A 365 35.30 5.95 -1.28
CA VAL A 365 33.89 5.74 -0.93
C VAL A 365 33.06 6.64 -1.85
N GLU A 366 32.08 6.05 -2.50
CA GLU A 366 30.97 6.79 -3.10
C GLU A 366 29.80 6.72 -2.12
N GLU A 367 29.26 7.87 -1.76
CA GLU A 367 28.12 8.01 -0.85
C GLU A 367 27.00 8.75 -1.58
N ILE A 368 25.77 8.30 -1.37
CA ILE A 368 24.57 8.97 -1.84
C ILE A 368 23.41 8.69 -0.88
N ASN A 369 22.48 9.63 -0.75
CA ASN A 369 21.31 9.50 0.10
C ASN A 369 20.15 10.34 -0.43
N ASN A 370 18.93 10.09 0.06
CA ASN A 370 17.72 10.87 -0.23
C ASN A 370 17.19 11.65 1.01
N PHE A 371 18.00 11.77 2.07
CA PHE A 371 17.59 12.45 3.30
C PHE A 371 17.47 13.96 3.09
N LYS A 372 16.60 14.60 3.88
CA LYS A 372 16.63 16.06 4.01
C LYS A 372 17.97 16.51 4.62
N PRO A 373 18.51 17.68 4.25
CA PRO A 373 19.81 18.14 4.73
C PRO A 373 19.95 18.15 6.25
N GLU A 374 18.90 18.40 7.01
CA GLU A 374 18.90 18.43 8.48
C GLU A 374 18.91 17.03 9.14
N HIS A 375 18.50 15.98 8.43
CA HIS A 375 18.31 14.62 8.97
C HIS A 375 19.52 13.71 8.76
N PHE A 376 20.52 14.16 8.00
CA PHE A 376 21.67 13.35 7.62
C PHE A 376 22.97 14.11 7.79
N TYR A 377 23.99 13.43 8.29
CA TYR A 377 25.33 13.97 8.46
C TYR A 377 26.37 13.05 7.85
N TYR A 378 27.06 13.56 6.83
CA TYR A 378 28.22 12.91 6.23
C TYR A 378 29.44 13.83 6.28
N ILE A 379 30.59 13.27 6.67
CA ILE A 379 31.87 13.98 6.65
C ILE A 379 33.03 13.02 6.37
N SER A 380 34.02 13.50 5.61
CA SER A 380 35.34 12.87 5.51
C SER A 380 36.29 13.51 6.52
N HIS A 381 36.46 12.87 7.68
CA HIS A 381 37.33 13.33 8.76
C HIS A 381 38.72 12.65 8.68
N LYS A 382 39.71 13.11 9.47
CA LYS A 382 41.15 12.75 9.42
C LYS A 382 41.42 11.24 9.23
N ILE A 383 40.62 10.39 9.86
CA ILE A 383 40.82 8.93 9.87
C ILE A 383 39.66 8.13 9.22
N ALA A 384 38.50 8.75 9.02
CA ALA A 384 37.30 8.05 8.58
C ALA A 384 36.35 8.93 7.76
N HIS A 385 35.64 8.31 6.83
CA HIS A 385 34.34 8.78 6.36
C HIS A 385 33.29 8.37 7.40
N ILE A 386 32.47 9.32 7.84
CA ILE A 386 31.49 9.14 8.92
C ILE A 386 30.12 9.50 8.36
N CYS A 387 29.16 8.60 8.51
CA CYS A 387 27.77 8.73 8.10
C CYS A 387 26.88 8.56 9.35
N ILE A 388 25.97 9.49 9.58
CA ILE A 388 25.04 9.47 10.73
C ILE A 388 23.65 9.89 10.29
N HIS A 389 22.64 9.14 10.71
CA HIS A 389 21.22 9.51 10.65
C HIS A 389 20.48 8.94 11.86
N SER A 390 19.25 9.40 12.12
CA SER A 390 18.41 8.78 13.13
C SER A 390 18.04 7.36 12.75
N GLU A 391 17.87 6.50 13.74
CA GLU A 391 17.20 5.20 13.60
C GLU A 391 15.72 5.38 13.27
#